data_AF-A0A2M8PLI0-F1
#
_entry.id   AF-A0A2M8PLI0-F1
#
_cell.length_a   1.000
_cell.length_b   1.000
_cell.length_c   1.000
_cell.angle_alpha   90.00
_cell.angle_beta   90.00
_cell.angle_gamma   90.00
#
_symmetry.space_group_name_H-M   'P 1'
#
loop_
_entity.id
_entity.type
_entity.pdbx_description
1 polymer ?
#
loop_
_entity_poly.entity_id
_entity_poly.type
_entity_poly.pdbx_seq_one_letter_code
_entity_poly.pdbx_strand_id
1 'polypeptide(L)' 'MLELLKKTHRYENVVGWYHSHPGFGCWLSGTDIHTQQSYERLNSRTVAVVI' A
#
# COMPACT_ATOMS: atom_id res chain seq x y z
N MET A 1 -7.13 -8.38 10.66
CA MET A 1 -5.83 -7.88 11.16
C MET A 1 -5.96 -6.56 11.92
N LEU A 2 -6.55 -5.49 11.34
CA LEU A 2 -6.71 -4.20 12.02
C LEU A 2 -7.46 -4.31 13.37
N GLU A 3 -8.54 -5.09 13.44
CA GLU A 3 -9.27 -5.33 14.70
C GLU A 3 -8.42 -6.05 15.77
N LEU A 4 -7.46 -6.88 15.36
CA LEU A 4 -6.54 -7.53 16.30
C LEU A 4 -5.48 -6.54 16.81
N LEU A 5 -5.01 -5.62 15.98
CA LEU A 5 -4.11 -4.53 16.38
C LEU A 5 -4.81 -3.57 17.36
N LYS A 6 -6.08 -3.23 17.13
CA LYS A 6 -6.85 -2.41 18.07
C LYS A 6 -6.91 -3.00 19.48
N LYS A 7 -6.98 -4.35 19.60
CA LYS A 7 -6.95 -5.06 20.88
C LYS A 7 -5.61 -4.93 21.61
N THR A 8 -4.53 -4.59 20.92
CA THR A 8 -3.21 -4.31 21.51
C THR A 8 -2.94 -2.81 21.68
N HIS A 9 -3.98 -1.97 21.66
CA HIS A 9 -3.90 -0.50 21.72
C HIS A 9 -3.16 0.14 20.54
N ARG A 10 -3.21 -0.50 19.38
CA ARG A 10 -2.63 -0.03 18.12
C ARG A 10 -3.74 0.41 17.16
N TYR A 11 -3.93 1.73 17.05
CA TYR A 11 -5.04 2.39 16.33
C TYR A 11 -4.62 3.01 15.00
N GLU A 12 -3.58 2.49 14.36
CA GLU A 12 -3.06 2.99 13.09
C GLU A 12 -4.02 2.67 11.93
N ASN A 13 -4.04 3.56 10.94
CA ASN A 13 -4.78 3.38 9.70
C ASN A 13 -3.85 2.91 8.57
N VAL A 14 -4.43 2.23 7.58
CA VAL A 14 -3.70 1.91 6.34
C VAL A 14 -3.45 3.21 5.58
N VAL A 15 -2.18 3.49 5.28
CA VAL A 15 -1.74 4.68 4.54
C VAL A 15 -1.19 4.35 3.15
N GLY A 16 -1.06 3.06 2.83
CA GLY A 16 -0.41 2.62 1.61
C GLY A 16 -0.15 1.13 1.59
N TRP A 17 0.59 0.71 0.58
CA TRP A 17 1.01 -0.66 0.35
C TRP A 17 2.44 -0.67 -0.19
N TYR A 18 3.10 -1.83 -0.10
CA TYR A 18 4.45 -2.02 -0.60
C TYR A 18 4.60 -3.38 -1.25
N HIS A 19 5.53 -3.47 -2.20
CA HIS A 19 5.93 -4.73 -2.82
C HIS A 19 7.39 -4.62 -3.32
N SER A 20 7.93 -5.72 -3.83
CA SER A 20 9.31 -5.77 -4.33
C SER A 20 9.38 -5.99 -5.83
N HIS A 21 10.39 -5.42 -6.47
CA HIS A 21 10.78 -5.70 -7.86
C HIS A 21 12.23 -6.23 -7.95
N PRO A 22 12.48 -7.49 -7.55
CA PRO A 22 13.84 -8.00 -7.44
C PRO A 22 14.56 -8.02 -8.80
N GLY A 23 15.62 -7.23 -8.94
CA GLY A 23 16.44 -7.17 -10.16
C GLY A 23 15.92 -6.27 -11.28
N PHE A 24 14.79 -5.57 -11.09
CA PHE A 24 14.17 -4.72 -12.13
C PHE A 24 14.10 -3.23 -11.77
N GLY A 25 14.44 -2.83 -10.53
CA GLY A 25 14.46 -1.44 -10.07
C GLY A 25 13.12 -0.94 -9.51
N CYS A 26 13.13 0.28 -8.95
CA CYS A 26 11.99 0.85 -8.22
C CYS A 26 11.09 1.71 -9.12
N TRP A 27 10.15 1.07 -9.81
CA TRP A 27 9.14 1.73 -10.67
C TRP A 27 7.80 0.99 -10.56
N LEU A 28 6.71 1.65 -10.95
CA LEU A 28 5.37 1.05 -10.97
C LEU A 28 5.09 0.46 -12.36
N SER A 29 4.83 -0.84 -12.42
CA SER A 29 4.33 -1.49 -13.62
C SER A 29 2.89 -1.07 -13.96
N GLY A 30 2.39 -1.43 -15.14
CA GLY A 30 1.00 -1.16 -15.50
C GLY A 30 -0.01 -1.76 -14.51
N THR A 31 0.28 -2.96 -14.00
CA THR A 31 -0.52 -3.60 -12.95
C THR A 31 -0.45 -2.85 -11.62
N ASP A 32 0.74 -2.36 -11.25
CA ASP A 32 0.91 -1.57 -10.02
C ASP A 32 0.17 -0.24 -10.11
N ILE A 33 0.22 0.43 -11.26
CA ILE A 33 -0.53 1.67 -11.51
C ILE A 33 -2.04 1.42 -11.37
N HIS A 34 -2.57 0.35 -11.95
CA HIS A 34 -4.00 0.05 -11.85
C HIS A 34 -4.44 -0.28 -10.41
N THR A 35 -3.57 -0.97 -9.67
CA THR A 35 -3.75 -1.25 -8.24
C THR A 35 -3.73 0.04 -7.42
N GLN A 36 -2.74 0.90 -7.67
CA GLN A 36 -2.62 2.21 -7.02
C GLN A 36 -3.84 3.10 -7.29
N GLN A 37 -4.32 3.17 -8.53
CA GLN A 37 -5.55 3.90 -8.88
C GLN A 37 -6.78 3.39 -8.10
N SER A 38 -6.86 2.09 -7.85
CA SER A 38 -7.96 1.51 -7.07
C SER A 38 -7.88 1.94 -5.60
N TYR A 39 -6.68 1.97 -5.01
CA TYR A 39 -6.50 2.47 -3.64
C TYR A 39 -6.67 3.99 -3.54
N GLU A 40 -6.25 4.77 -4.54
CA GLU A 40 -6.45 6.23 -4.57
C GLU A 40 -7.93 6.63 -4.62
N ARG A 41 -8.80 5.80 -5.20
CA ARG A 41 -10.26 5.98 -5.14
C ARG A 41 -10.82 5.77 -3.74
N LEU A 42 -10.21 4.89 -2.94
CA LEU A 42 -10.61 4.65 -1.54
C LEU A 42 -10.05 5.72 -0.62
N ASN A 43 -8.80 6.12 -0.83
CA ASN A 43 -8.11 7.17 -0.11
C ASN A 43 -7.08 7.85 -1.02
N SER A 44 -7.32 9.13 -1.34
CA SER A 44 -6.47 9.92 -2.23
C SER A 44 -5.03 10.14 -1.74
N ARG A 45 -4.73 9.79 -0.49
CA ARG A 45 -3.39 9.87 0.11
C ARG A 45 -2.69 8.51 0.22
N THR A 46 -3.16 7.48 -0.47
CA THR A 46 -2.49 6.17 -0.48
C THR A 46 -1.12 6.26 -1.13
N VAL A 47 -0.08 5.72 -0.49
CA VAL A 47 1.28 5.61 -1.05
C VAL A 47 1.60 4.18 -1.51
N ALA A 48 2.20 4.04 -2.69
CA ALA A 48 2.83 2.79 -3.14
C ALA A 48 4.35 2.87 -2.96
N VAL A 49 4.94 1.88 -2.29
CA VAL A 49 6.39 1.78 -2.07
C VAL A 49 6.96 0.55 -2.79
N VAL A 50 7.94 0.74 -3.65
CA VAL A 50 8.66 -0.35 -4.33
C VAL A 50 10.03 -0.52 -3.68
N ILE A 51 10.37 -1.77 -3.32
CA ILE A 51 11.65 -2.16 -2.71
C ILE A 51 12.47 -3.01 -3.68
#